data_AF-A0A0U3A0Y6-F1
#
_entry.id   AF-A0A0U3A0Y6-F1
#
_cell.length_a   1.000
_cell.length_b   1.000
_cell.length_c   1.000
_cell.angle_alpha   90.00
_cell.angle_beta   90.00
_cell.angle_gamma   90.00
#
_symmetry.space_group_name_H-M   'P 1'
#
loop_
_entity.id
_entity.type
_entity.pdbx_description
1 polymer ?
#
loop_
_entity_poly.entity_id
_entity_poly.type
_entity_poly.pdbx_seq_one_letter_code
_entity_poly.pdbx_strand_id
1 'polypeptide(L)'
;MQAGDGVVRPHYQPFADWLKRTTAEQIAHKREEAERAFHRVGITFAVYGEDAGTERLIPFDIVPRIIPGDEWRMLEQGLKQRVNALNLFLHDIYHDHDILKANVIPADRVLGNSQYRKEMQ
;
A
#
# COMPACT_ATOMS: atom_id res chain seq x y z
N MET A 1 6.71 -10.21 12.20
CA MET A 1 7.21 -10.04 13.58
C MET A 1 8.55 -10.74 13.78
N GLN A 2 8.64 -12.06 13.55
CA GLN A 2 9.89 -12.82 13.67
C GLN A 2 10.78 -12.66 12.42
N ALA A 3 12.09 -12.84 12.59
CA ALA A 3 13.07 -12.99 11.53
C ALA A 3 13.13 -14.46 11.06
N GLY A 4 13.93 -14.74 10.03
CA GLY A 4 14.00 -16.08 9.41
C GLY A 4 14.55 -17.17 10.34
N ASP A 5 15.21 -16.78 11.43
CA ASP A 5 15.73 -17.62 12.51
C ASP A 5 14.72 -17.82 13.66
N GLY A 6 13.49 -17.30 13.54
CA GLY A 6 12.46 -17.37 14.57
C GLY A 6 12.58 -16.31 15.68
N VAL A 7 13.63 -15.47 15.66
CA VAL A 7 13.84 -14.43 16.67
C VAL A 7 12.93 -13.23 16.39
N VAL A 8 12.33 -12.65 17.43
CA VAL A 8 11.52 -11.43 17.28
C VAL A 8 12.41 -10.26 16.86
N ARG A 9 12.04 -9.55 15.80
CA ARG A 9 12.78 -8.37 15.33
C ARG A 9 12.82 -7.31 16.45
N PRO A 10 13.93 -6.58 16.66
CA PRO A 10 14.05 -5.62 17.76
C PRO A 10 12.92 -4.58 17.84
N HIS A 11 12.52 -4.01 16.70
CA HIS A 11 11.43 -3.03 16.65
C HIS A 11 10.04 -3.63 16.95
N TYR A 12 9.90 -4.95 16.91
CA TYR A 12 8.68 -5.65 17.32
C TYR A 12 8.69 -6.06 18.80
N GLN A 13 9.83 -6.00 19.49
CA GLN A 13 9.97 -6.52 20.85
C GLN A 13 8.94 -5.94 21.83
N PRO A 14 8.69 -4.61 21.88
CA PRO A 14 7.68 -4.06 22.79
C PRO A 14 6.28 -4.60 22.51
N PHE A 15 5.91 -4.75 21.24
CA PHE A 15 4.61 -5.29 20.85
C PHE A 15 4.50 -6.79 21.14
N ALA A 16 5.58 -7.56 20.92
CA ALA A 16 5.63 -8.97 21.26
C ALA A 16 5.50 -9.20 22.77
N ASP A 17 6.13 -8.37 23.59
CA ASP A 17 6.02 -8.45 25.05
C ASP A 17 4.64 -8.07 25.55
N TRP A 18 4.03 -7.04 24.94
CA TRP A 18 2.63 -6.70 25.19
C TRP A 18 1.72 -7.89 24.83
N LEU A 19 1.88 -8.47 23.64
CA LEU A 19 1.06 -9.58 23.16
C LEU A 19 1.15 -10.81 24.07
N LYS A 20 2.36 -11.15 24.55
CA LYS A 20 2.58 -12.26 25.50
C LYS A 20 1.87 -12.07 26.84
N ARG A 21 1.69 -10.82 27.27
CA ARG A 21 1.05 -10.48 28.56
C ARG A 21 -0.45 -10.23 28.43
N THR A 22 -0.95 -10.12 27.20
CA THR A 22 -2.36 -9.81 26.93
C THR A 22 -3.15 -11.11 26.85
N THR A 23 -4.30 -11.17 27.54
CA THR A 23 -5.12 -12.38 27.55
C THR A 23 -5.92 -12.52 26.26
N ALA A 24 -6.39 -13.74 25.97
CA ALA A 24 -7.21 -13.99 24.79
C ALA A 24 -8.50 -13.15 24.78
N GLU A 25 -9.09 -12.92 25.95
CA GLU A 25 -10.29 -12.11 26.14
C GLU A 25 -10.02 -10.63 25.80
N GLN A 26 -8.87 -10.11 26.22
CA GLN A 26 -8.47 -8.74 25.88
C GLN A 26 -8.21 -8.58 24.38
N ILE A 27 -7.62 -9.58 23.74
CA ILE A 27 -7.42 -9.60 22.28
C ILE A 27 -8.77 -9.66 21.55
N ALA A 28 -9.70 -10.50 21.99
CA ALA A 28 -11.05 -10.56 21.43
C ALA A 28 -11.78 -9.22 21.57
N HIS A 29 -11.69 -8.59 22.76
CA HIS A 29 -12.28 -7.28 22.99
C HIS A 29 -11.68 -6.21 22.06
N LYS A 30 -10.36 -6.20 21.85
CA LYS A 30 -9.69 -5.28 20.91
C LYS A 30 -10.16 -5.49 19.47
N ARG A 31 -10.44 -6.74 19.07
CA ARG A 31 -11.01 -7.05 17.75
C ARG A 31 -12.42 -6.48 17.60
N GLU A 32 -13.29 -6.67 18.58
CA GLU A 32 -14.65 -6.11 18.58
C GLU A 32 -14.65 -4.56 18.60
N GLU A 33 -13.72 -3.94 19.34
CA GLU A 33 -13.52 -2.49 19.32
C GLU A 33 -13.12 -2.02 17.92
N ALA A 34 -12.19 -2.72 17.26
CA ALA A 34 -11.77 -2.40 15.91
C ALA A 34 -12.91 -2.57 14.90
N GLU A 35 -13.62 -3.71 14.91
CA GLU A 35 -14.76 -3.94 14.02
C GLU A 35 -15.84 -2.85 14.14
N ARG A 36 -16.17 -2.45 15.37
CA ARG A 36 -17.11 -1.34 15.60
C ARG A 36 -16.58 0.00 15.10
N ALA A 37 -15.29 0.28 15.26
CA ALA A 37 -14.67 1.48 14.71
C ALA A 37 -14.72 1.49 13.17
N PHE A 38 -14.39 0.37 12.53
CA PHE A 38 -14.45 0.22 11.07
C PHE A 38 -15.87 0.35 10.52
N HIS A 39 -16.86 -0.24 11.20
CA HIS A 39 -18.28 -0.03 10.87
C HIS A 39 -18.71 1.44 10.95
N ARG A 40 -18.26 2.18 11.97
CA ARG A 40 -18.63 3.61 12.14
C ARG A 40 -17.99 4.53 11.11
N VAL A 41 -16.76 4.25 10.68
CA VAL A 41 -16.05 5.06 9.68
C VAL A 41 -16.56 4.78 8.26
N GLY A 42 -17.38 3.74 8.06
CA GLY A 42 -18.01 3.47 6.77
C GLY A 42 -17.03 3.01 5.70
N ILE A 43 -15.92 2.36 6.09
CA ILE A 43 -14.97 1.79 5.15
C ILE A 43 -15.55 0.46 4.64
N THR A 44 -16.50 0.56 3.71
CA THR A 44 -17.10 -0.56 3.01
C THR A 44 -16.46 -0.70 1.62
N PHE A 45 -16.39 -1.92 1.10
CA PHE A 45 -16.03 -2.14 -0.29
C PHE A 45 -17.19 -2.79 -1.04
N ALA A 46 -17.39 -2.37 -2.28
CA ALA A 46 -18.34 -3.02 -3.18
C ALA A 46 -17.75 -4.36 -3.64
N VAL A 47 -18.46 -5.45 -3.38
CA VAL A 47 -18.12 -6.76 -3.95
C VAL A 47 -18.67 -6.78 -5.37
N TYR A 48 -17.78 -6.80 -6.37
CA TYR A 48 -18.18 -7.05 -7.76
C TYR A 48 -18.44 -8.56 -7.93
N GLY A 49 -19.71 -8.93 -8.14
CA GLY A 49 -20.19 -10.31 -8.31
C GLY A 49 -21.73 -10.37 -8.28
N GLU A 50 -22.33 -11.54 -8.57
CA GLU A 50 -23.79 -11.76 -8.73
C GLU A 50 -24.68 -11.29 -7.54
N ASP A 51 -24.07 -11.04 -6.37
CA ASP A 51 -24.70 -10.42 -5.19
C ASP A 51 -24.29 -8.95 -5.00
N ALA A 52 -24.49 -8.13 -6.05
CA ALA A 52 -24.04 -6.72 -6.16
C ALA A 52 -24.67 -5.71 -5.17
N GLY A 53 -25.13 -6.16 -4.00
CA GLY A 53 -25.80 -5.32 -3.00
C GLY A 53 -25.35 -5.53 -1.56
N THR A 54 -24.43 -6.46 -1.28
CA THR A 54 -23.98 -6.70 0.10
C THR A 54 -22.68 -5.94 0.34
N GLU A 55 -22.78 -4.74 0.90
CA GLU A 55 -21.62 -4.04 1.45
C GLU A 55 -20.93 -4.93 2.48
N ARG A 56 -19.63 -5.17 2.29
CA ARG A 56 -18.81 -5.90 3.26
C ARG A 56 -17.76 -4.95 3.84
N LEU A 57 -17.47 -5.15 5.12
CA LEU A 57 -16.37 -4.46 5.77
C LEU A 57 -15.04 -4.92 5.20
N ILE A 58 -14.12 -3.98 4.98
CA ILE A 58 -12.72 -4.33 4.74
C ILE A 58 -12.20 -5.12 5.95
N PRO A 59 -11.65 -6.34 5.75
CA PRO A 59 -11.05 -7.10 6.83
C PRO A 59 -9.94 -6.29 7.50
N PHE A 60 -9.95 -6.24 8.82
CA PHE A 60 -8.95 -5.50 9.60
C PHE A 60 -8.14 -6.44 10.50
N ASP A 61 -6.82 -6.24 10.50
CA ASP A 61 -5.90 -6.92 11.40
C ASP A 61 -5.46 -5.96 12.52
N ILE A 62 -5.62 -6.40 13.76
CA ILE A 62 -5.21 -5.65 14.97
C ILE A 62 -3.69 -5.69 15.20
N VAL A 63 -2.97 -6.57 14.51
CA VAL A 63 -1.50 -6.70 14.59
C VAL A 63 -0.86 -5.71 13.61
N PRO A 64 -0.11 -4.70 14.11
CA PRO A 64 0.44 -3.68 13.24
C PRO A 64 1.63 -4.18 12.42
N ARG A 65 1.75 -3.64 11.20
CA ARG A 65 3.01 -3.65 10.46
C ARG A 65 3.89 -2.51 10.96
N ILE A 66 4.80 -2.81 11.89
CA ILE A 66 5.72 -1.82 12.45
C ILE A 66 6.87 -1.58 11.46
N ILE A 67 7.09 -0.33 11.11
CA ILE A 67 8.21 0.12 10.26
C ILE A 67 9.06 1.08 11.10
N PRO A 68 10.36 0.79 11.32
CA PRO A 68 11.28 1.71 11.98
C PRO A 68 11.34 3.08 11.31
N GLY A 69 11.55 4.15 12.10
CA GLY A 69 11.50 5.52 11.58
C GLY A 69 12.62 5.87 10.59
N ASP A 70 13.78 5.25 10.71
CA ASP A 70 14.87 5.32 9.73
C ASP A 70 14.53 4.58 8.43
N GLU A 71 13.99 3.36 8.52
CA GLU A 71 13.48 2.64 7.35
C GLU A 71 12.39 3.43 6.62
N TRP A 72 11.45 4.01 7.37
CA TRP A 72 10.38 4.84 6.80
C TRP A 72 10.92 6.10 6.12
N ARG A 73 11.89 6.79 6.71
CA ARG A 73 12.49 7.99 6.08
C ARG A 73 13.15 7.65 4.74
N MET A 74 13.87 6.53 4.67
CA MET A 74 14.47 6.08 3.41
C MET A 74 13.38 5.74 2.37
N LEU A 75 12.35 4.99 2.78
CA LEU A 75 11.23 4.62 1.91
C LEU A 75 10.49 5.86 1.41
N GLU A 76 10.16 6.79 2.29
CA GLU A 76 9.43 8.02 1.95
C GLU A 76 10.18 8.85 0.90
N GLN A 77 11.50 9.04 1.08
CA GLN A 77 12.34 9.77 0.13
C GLN A 77 12.35 9.09 -1.24
N GLY A 78 12.57 7.77 -1.28
CA GLY A 78 12.56 7.00 -2.53
C GLY A 78 11.20 7.00 -3.22
N LEU A 79 10.11 6.91 -2.45
CA LEU A 79 8.74 6.96 -2.99
C LEU A 79 8.43 8.33 -3.59
N LYS A 80 8.76 9.44 -2.90
CA LYS A 80 8.58 10.80 -3.42
C LYS A 80 9.38 11.02 -4.71
N GLN A 81 10.64 10.61 -4.72
CA GLN A 81 11.49 10.69 -5.92
C GLN A 81 10.87 9.91 -7.09
N ARG A 82 10.45 8.66 -6.85
CA ARG A 82 9.91 7.79 -7.89
C ARG A 82 8.59 8.31 -8.45
N VAL A 83 7.66 8.75 -7.60
CA VAL A 83 6.37 9.31 -8.04
C VAL A 83 6.60 10.58 -8.86
N ASN A 84 7.54 11.45 -8.44
CA ASN A 84 7.88 12.64 -9.21
C ASN A 84 8.38 12.28 -10.62
N ALA A 85 9.32 11.32 -10.71
CA ALA A 85 9.84 10.86 -11.99
C ALA A 85 8.75 10.23 -12.88
N LEU A 86 7.83 9.45 -12.30
CA LEU A 86 6.70 8.86 -13.02
C LEU A 86 5.74 9.91 -13.56
N ASN A 87 5.43 10.95 -12.78
CA ASN A 87 4.56 12.04 -13.22
C ASN A 87 5.22 12.85 -14.36
N LEU A 88 6.51 13.16 -14.23
CA LEU A 88 7.26 13.83 -15.30
C LEU A 88 7.34 12.97 -16.56
N PHE A 89 7.56 11.66 -16.41
CA PHE A 89 7.54 10.72 -17.53
C PHE A 89 6.17 10.69 -18.22
N LEU A 90 5.07 10.57 -17.47
CA LEU A 90 3.73 10.58 -18.05
C LEU A 90 3.45 11.89 -18.77
N HIS A 91 3.82 13.03 -18.18
CA HIS A 91 3.70 14.33 -18.85
C HIS A 91 4.49 14.35 -20.16
N ASP A 92 5.77 13.98 -20.12
CA ASP A 92 6.62 13.96 -21.30
C ASP A 92 6.08 13.05 -22.42
N ILE A 93 5.61 11.85 -22.08
CA ILE A 93 5.04 10.87 -23.02
C ILE A 93 3.72 11.31 -23.68
N TYR A 94 3.02 12.27 -23.09
CA TYR A 94 1.80 12.84 -23.69
C TYR A 94 2.01 14.24 -24.27
N HIS A 95 3.23 14.78 -24.24
CA HIS A 95 3.55 16.11 -24.77
C HIS A 95 4.81 16.07 -25.63
N ASP A 96 5.96 16.47 -25.07
CA ASP A 96 7.17 16.76 -25.83
C ASP A 96 7.93 15.51 -26.28
N HIS A 97 7.68 14.34 -25.69
CA HIS A 97 8.37 13.08 -25.99
C HIS A 97 9.91 13.17 -25.92
N ASP A 98 10.46 14.03 -25.07
CA ASP A 98 11.90 14.28 -24.96
C ASP A 98 12.67 13.01 -24.57
N ILE A 99 12.13 12.18 -23.68
CA ILE A 99 12.76 10.91 -23.28
C ILE A 99 12.84 9.89 -24.43
N LEU A 100 11.89 9.96 -25.38
CA LEU A 100 11.86 9.13 -26.58
C LEU A 100 12.80 9.68 -27.65
N LYS A 101 12.79 11.01 -27.87
CA LYS A 101 13.71 11.71 -28.79
C LYS A 101 15.17 11.53 -28.36
N ALA A 102 15.44 11.53 -27.06
CA ALA A 102 16.75 11.26 -26.48
C ALA A 102 17.13 9.76 -26.50
N ASN A 103 16.22 8.87 -26.95
CA ASN A 103 16.40 7.43 -27.03
C ASN A 103 16.81 6.76 -25.70
N VAL A 104 16.41 7.36 -24.57
CA VAL A 104 16.58 6.77 -23.23
C VAL A 104 15.57 5.63 -23.04
N ILE A 105 14.37 5.79 -23.62
CA ILE A 105 13.35 4.75 -23.71
C ILE A 105 12.97 4.55 -25.17
N PRO A 106 12.94 3.30 -25.68
CA PRO A 106 12.49 3.03 -27.04
C PRO A 106 11.02 3.40 -27.26
N ALA A 107 10.74 4.16 -28.33
CA ALA A 107 9.40 4.68 -28.61
C ALA A 107 8.36 3.57 -28.85
N ASP A 108 8.75 2.45 -29.45
CA ASP A 108 7.88 1.30 -29.70
C ASP A 108 7.34 0.68 -28.41
N ARG A 109 8.12 0.72 -27.32
CA ARG A 109 7.70 0.20 -26.00
C ARG A 109 6.62 1.01 -25.33
N VAL A 110 6.51 2.29 -25.70
CA VAL A 110 5.53 3.21 -25.13
C VAL A 110 4.35 3.38 -26.07
N LEU A 111 4.58 3.84 -27.31
CA LEU A 111 3.52 4.20 -28.25
C LEU A 111 2.77 2.98 -28.81
N GLY A 112 3.38 1.80 -28.79
CA GLY A 112 2.74 0.52 -29.14
C GLY A 112 2.06 -0.19 -27.98
N ASN A 113 2.15 0.34 -26.76
CA ASN A 113 1.59 -0.30 -25.57
C ASN A 113 0.06 -0.14 -25.50
N SER A 114 -0.67 -1.18 -25.12
CA SER A 114 -2.14 -1.14 -25.00
C SER A 114 -2.66 -0.20 -23.91
N GLN A 115 -1.81 0.19 -22.96
CA GLN A 115 -2.14 1.16 -21.92
C GLN A 115 -1.87 2.62 -22.32
N TYR A 116 -1.19 2.84 -23.45
CA TYR A 116 -1.01 4.18 -23.98
C TYR A 116 -2.33 4.70 -24.57
N ARG A 117 -2.71 5.93 -24.20
CA ARG A 117 -3.97 6.55 -24.62
C ARG A 117 -3.70 7.74 -25.53
N LYS A 118 -3.84 7.53 -26.84
CA LYS A 118 -3.63 8.59 -27.85
C LYS A 118 -4.55 9.79 -27.63
N GLU A 119 -5.68 9.58 -26.98
CA GLU A 119 -6.68 10.59 -26.63
C GLU A 119 -6.18 11.61 -25.60
N MET A 120 -5.06 11.33 -24.93
CA MET A 120 -4.46 12.19 -23.91
C MET A 120 -3.32 13.08 -24.45
N GLN A 121 -3.04 13.03 -25.76
CA GLN A 121 -2.09 13.92 -26.45
C GLN A 121 -2.67 15.31 -26.70
#